data_AF-A0A396GUV3-F1
#
_entry.id   AF-A0A396GUV3-F1
#
_cell.length_a   1.000
_cell.length_b   1.000
_cell.length_c   1.000
_cell.angle_alpha   90.00
_cell.angle_beta   90.00
_cell.angle_gamma   90.00
#
_symmetry.space_group_name_H-M   'P 1'
#
loop_
_entity.id
_entity.type
_entity.pdbx_description
1 polymer ?
#
loop_
_entity_poly.entity_id
_entity_poly.type
_entity_poly.pdbx_seq_one_letter_code
_entity_poly.pdbx_strand_id
1 'polypeptide(L)'
;MPVQLELELEEETYGPLLKYIINMGDVGQFQIFSKLIKDHIHNSKSISRLGYYDMLMWIRVNDEAMIRYACEYIIRGETDELRENYLLALCESDDRKAQISDVFKNTDVAEFTSTDEIFSNMFKLLGRLQLKSEAEKLLLDCYDDYLEEISNFIDIYAFSIPNLEVEHIIKEIENLHGLLKISPTFSLYEKLILYCCGKNKVDVAINIVDKMCEAYFMPSSHVMQSVLETCSETNQNFQTRRDRITNDTIRERFGVTPIVKMMVENRLRWFELVEKRLVDVVVQRVDQMEEGEIRRGRERPRKIIITVRKDLEVNELDPYMVYDRKLWHNLINVTNPT
;
A
#
# COMPACT_ATOMS: atom_id res chain seq x y z
N MET A 1 -38.57 -25.52 43.02
CA MET A 1 -37.76 -24.29 42.97
C MET A 1 -38.09 -23.60 41.67
N PRO A 2 -38.62 -22.36 41.66
CA PRO A 2 -38.72 -21.64 40.41
C PRO A 2 -37.30 -21.28 39.98
N VAL A 3 -36.94 -21.65 38.75
CA VAL A 3 -35.72 -21.16 38.10
C VAL A 3 -36.00 -19.69 37.78
N GLN A 4 -35.47 -18.78 38.58
CA GLN A 4 -35.33 -17.38 38.17
C GLN A 4 -34.32 -17.40 37.02
N LEU A 5 -34.81 -17.26 35.78
CA LEU A 5 -33.96 -16.80 34.69
C LEU A 5 -33.67 -15.33 34.98
N GLU A 6 -32.54 -15.07 35.64
CA GLU A 6 -31.91 -13.75 35.60
C GLU A 6 -31.46 -13.51 34.16
N LEU A 7 -32.34 -12.88 33.38
CA LEU A 7 -31.98 -12.31 32.09
C LEU A 7 -31.09 -11.09 32.38
N GLU A 8 -29.78 -11.29 32.35
CA GLU A 8 -28.84 -10.16 32.37
C GLU A 8 -29.07 -9.31 31.11
N LEU A 9 -29.29 -8.01 31.29
CA LEU A 9 -29.44 -7.08 30.18
C LEU A 9 -28.06 -6.79 29.57
N GLU A 10 -27.83 -7.31 28.37
CA GLU A 10 -26.62 -7.07 27.59
C GLU A 10 -26.64 -5.71 26.87
N GLU A 11 -25.47 -5.13 26.63
CA GLU A 11 -25.32 -3.85 25.91
C GLU A 11 -25.98 -3.87 24.53
N GLU A 12 -25.92 -5.01 23.82
CA GLU A 12 -26.56 -5.17 22.51
C GLU A 12 -28.07 -4.91 22.55
N THR A 13 -28.70 -5.10 23.72
CA THR A 13 -30.14 -4.92 23.90
C THR A 13 -30.49 -3.45 24.17
N TYR A 14 -29.74 -2.77 25.04
CA TYR A 14 -30.09 -1.40 25.46
C TYR A 14 -29.32 -0.30 24.73
N GLY A 15 -28.13 -0.59 24.21
CA GLY A 15 -27.25 0.38 23.55
C GLY A 15 -27.89 1.09 22.37
N PRO A 16 -28.52 0.39 21.41
CA PRO A 16 -29.23 1.02 20.30
C PRO A 16 -30.37 1.94 20.75
N LEU A 17 -31.11 1.55 21.79
CA LEU A 17 -32.19 2.36 22.37
C LEU A 17 -31.64 3.64 23.01
N LEU A 18 -30.59 3.53 23.83
CA LEU A 18 -29.97 4.69 24.47
C LEU A 18 -29.39 5.65 23.41
N LYS A 19 -28.70 5.13 22.38
CA LYS A 19 -28.21 5.96 21.26
C LYS A 19 -29.35 6.69 20.55
N TYR A 20 -30.48 6.03 20.32
CA TYR A 20 -31.66 6.67 19.73
C TYR A 20 -32.18 7.81 20.61
N ILE A 21 -32.36 7.58 21.91
CA ILE A 21 -32.85 8.61 22.86
C ILE A 21 -31.86 9.78 22.95
N ILE A 22 -30.55 9.49 22.98
CA ILE A 22 -29.49 10.51 22.97
C ILE A 22 -29.60 11.34 21.69
N ASN A 23 -29.70 10.73 20.51
CA ASN A 23 -29.83 11.48 19.26
C ASN A 23 -31.03 12.45 19.27
N MET A 24 -32.14 12.04 19.90
CA MET A 24 -33.33 12.86 20.12
C MET A 24 -33.13 13.98 21.17
N GLY A 25 -32.12 13.89 22.03
CA GLY A 25 -31.83 14.86 23.09
C GLY A 25 -32.83 14.83 24.25
N ASP A 26 -33.59 13.74 24.42
CA ASP A 26 -34.62 13.61 25.46
C ASP A 26 -34.01 13.14 26.79
N VAL A 27 -33.61 14.11 27.63
CA VAL A 27 -32.99 13.85 28.95
C VAL A 27 -33.93 13.09 29.87
N GLY A 28 -35.24 13.37 29.81
CA GLY A 28 -36.23 12.76 30.69
C GLY A 28 -36.36 11.26 30.42
N GLN A 29 -36.54 10.88 29.14
CA GLN A 29 -36.58 9.47 28.77
C GLN A 29 -35.25 8.78 29.05
N PHE A 30 -34.13 9.43 28.75
CA PHE A 30 -32.81 8.86 29.00
C PHE A 30 -32.62 8.51 30.48
N GLN A 31 -32.99 9.40 31.40
CA GLN A 31 -32.89 9.14 32.84
C GLN A 31 -33.79 7.98 33.30
N ILE A 32 -35.01 7.87 32.76
CA ILE A 32 -35.93 6.78 33.09
C ILE A 32 -35.33 5.44 32.66
N PHE A 33 -34.89 5.33 31.40
CA PHE A 33 -34.32 4.09 30.88
C PHE A 33 -32.96 3.77 31.52
N SER A 34 -32.08 4.76 31.69
CA SER A 34 -30.79 4.58 32.37
C SER A 34 -31.00 4.04 33.78
N LYS A 35 -31.98 4.57 34.54
CA LYS A 35 -32.31 4.06 35.87
C LYS A 35 -32.85 2.62 35.84
N LEU A 36 -33.80 2.33 34.95
CA LEU A 36 -34.32 0.97 34.78
C LEU A 36 -33.21 -0.03 34.44
N ILE A 37 -32.30 0.34 33.56
CA ILE A 37 -31.16 -0.50 33.18
C ILE A 37 -30.22 -0.69 34.38
N LYS A 38 -29.89 0.39 35.12
CA LYS A 38 -29.06 0.32 36.35
C LYS A 38 -29.67 -0.61 37.41
N ASP A 39 -30.99 -0.62 37.56
CA ASP A 39 -31.69 -1.48 38.53
C ASP A 39 -31.65 -2.97 38.16
N HIS A 40 -31.42 -3.30 36.88
CA HIS A 40 -31.43 -4.67 36.35
C HIS A 40 -30.03 -5.21 35.98
N ILE A 41 -29.00 -4.38 36.01
CA ILE A 41 -27.61 -4.78 35.77
C ILE A 41 -26.89 -4.94 37.11
N HIS A 42 -26.24 -6.09 37.29
CA HIS A 42 -25.44 -6.38 38.49
C HIS A 42 -23.93 -6.45 38.21
N ASN A 43 -23.52 -6.46 36.93
CA ASN A 43 -22.12 -6.48 36.52
C ASN A 43 -21.52 -5.06 36.53
N SER A 44 -20.40 -4.87 37.25
CA SER A 44 -19.68 -3.59 37.33
C SER A 44 -19.31 -3.05 35.95
N LYS A 45 -18.91 -3.91 35.02
CA LYS A 45 -18.51 -3.50 33.66
C LYS A 45 -19.65 -2.88 32.86
N SER A 46 -20.82 -3.51 32.93
CA SER A 46 -22.01 -3.01 32.26
C SER A 46 -22.56 -1.74 32.94
N ILE A 47 -22.32 -1.56 34.25
CA ILE A 47 -22.64 -0.30 34.96
C ILE A 47 -21.70 0.82 34.50
N SER A 48 -20.39 0.56 34.45
CA SER A 48 -19.39 1.52 33.95
C SER A 48 -19.67 1.94 32.51
N ARG A 49 -20.18 1.02 31.69
CA ARG A 49 -20.59 1.29 30.31
C ARG A 49 -21.73 2.32 30.19
N LEU A 50 -22.59 2.43 31.20
CA LEU A 50 -23.61 3.49 31.22
C LEU A 50 -23.00 4.89 31.34
N GLY A 51 -21.81 5.02 31.91
CA GLY A 51 -21.07 6.28 31.93
C GLY A 51 -20.75 6.81 30.52
N TYR A 52 -20.45 5.92 29.57
CA TYR A 52 -20.26 6.31 28.16
C TYR A 52 -21.53 6.96 27.60
N TYR A 53 -22.71 6.35 27.85
CA TYR A 53 -24.00 6.90 27.41
C TYR A 53 -24.38 8.19 28.16
N ASP A 54 -24.10 8.28 29.46
CA ASP A 54 -24.33 9.47 30.28
C ASP A 54 -23.52 10.66 29.71
N MET A 55 -22.24 10.45 29.39
CA MET A 55 -21.37 11.47 28.80
C MET A 55 -21.80 11.87 27.38
N LEU A 56 -22.18 10.91 26.52
CA LEU A 56 -22.73 11.22 25.20
C LEU A 56 -23.98 12.09 25.30
N MET A 57 -24.85 11.82 26.28
CA MET A 57 -26.03 12.63 26.51
C MET A 57 -25.66 14.05 26.92
N TRP A 58 -24.71 14.22 27.84
CA TRP A 58 -24.24 15.55 28.26
C TRP A 58 -23.63 16.33 27.10
N ILE A 59 -22.80 15.69 26.27
CA ILE A 59 -22.23 16.28 25.05
C ILE A 59 -23.36 16.73 24.11
N ARG A 60 -24.36 15.88 23.89
CA ARG A 60 -25.48 16.15 22.98
C ARG A 60 -26.34 17.32 23.40
N VAL A 61 -26.63 17.46 24.69
CA VAL A 61 -27.43 18.56 25.25
C VAL A 61 -26.58 19.77 25.65
N ASN A 62 -25.26 19.70 25.44
CA ASN A 62 -24.30 20.74 25.76
C ASN A 62 -24.27 21.14 27.25
N ASP A 63 -24.36 20.15 28.14
CA ASP A 63 -24.26 20.35 29.59
C ASP A 63 -22.79 20.52 30.02
N GLU A 64 -22.29 21.76 29.94
CA GLU A 64 -20.90 22.09 30.26
C GLU A 64 -20.50 21.76 31.71
N ALA A 65 -21.44 21.72 32.66
CA ALA A 65 -21.12 21.41 34.05
C ALA A 65 -20.78 19.93 34.19
N MET A 66 -21.61 19.06 33.62
CA MET A 66 -21.40 17.61 33.66
C MET A 66 -20.23 17.17 32.78
N ILE A 67 -20.05 17.78 31.61
CA ILE A 67 -18.91 17.51 30.73
C ILE A 67 -17.59 17.86 31.43
N ARG A 68 -17.51 19.04 32.08
CA ARG A 68 -16.31 19.43 32.83
C ARG A 68 -16.03 18.48 33.98
N TYR A 69 -17.06 18.06 34.71
CA TYR A 69 -16.92 17.04 35.75
C TYR A 69 -16.34 15.75 35.19
N ALA A 70 -16.86 15.26 34.06
CA ALA A 70 -16.35 14.05 33.41
C ALA A 70 -14.88 14.22 32.94
N CYS A 71 -14.52 15.37 32.36
CA CYS A 71 -13.13 15.66 31.97
C CYS A 71 -12.19 15.71 33.19
N GLU A 72 -12.61 16.35 34.28
CA GLU A 72 -11.84 16.36 35.53
C GLU A 72 -11.68 14.95 36.10
N TYR A 73 -12.70 14.11 35.98
CA TYR A 73 -12.63 12.68 36.35
C TYR A 73 -11.67 11.90 35.45
N ILE A 74 -11.61 12.18 34.14
CA ILE A 74 -10.62 11.55 33.25
C ILE A 74 -9.17 11.91 33.64
N ILE A 75 -8.95 13.13 34.14
CA ILE A 75 -7.62 13.63 34.51
C ILE A 75 -7.17 13.12 35.89
N ARG A 76 -8.09 13.07 36.88
CA ARG A 76 -7.74 12.84 38.30
C ARG A 76 -8.43 11.63 38.93
N GLY A 77 -9.33 10.98 38.21
CA GLY A 77 -10.09 9.83 38.70
C GLY A 77 -9.22 8.60 38.89
N GLU A 78 -9.75 7.64 39.63
CA GLU A 78 -9.12 6.32 39.78
C GLU A 78 -9.04 5.61 38.43
N THR A 79 -8.11 4.67 38.30
CA THR A 79 -8.02 3.78 37.14
C THR A 79 -9.16 2.77 37.19
N ASP A 80 -10.32 3.17 36.68
CA ASP A 80 -11.52 2.35 36.60
C ASP A 80 -12.10 2.30 35.18
N GLU A 81 -12.99 1.34 34.95
CA GLU A 81 -13.66 1.17 33.65
C GLU A 81 -14.55 2.38 33.30
N LEU A 82 -15.00 3.16 34.29
CA LEU A 82 -15.83 4.34 34.08
C LEU A 82 -15.05 5.46 33.40
N ARG A 83 -13.80 5.68 33.84
CA ARG A 83 -12.86 6.65 33.27
C ARG A 83 -12.63 6.40 31.78
N GLU A 84 -12.41 5.14 31.40
CA GLU A 84 -12.27 4.72 29.99
C GLU A 84 -13.53 4.99 29.18
N ASN A 85 -14.70 4.69 29.74
CA ASN A 85 -15.98 4.92 29.06
C ASN A 85 -16.28 6.42 28.83
N TYR A 86 -15.93 7.29 29.78
CA TYR A 86 -16.01 8.74 29.56
C TYR A 86 -15.05 9.22 28.48
N LEU A 87 -13.83 8.68 28.44
CA LEU A 87 -12.86 9.03 27.40
C LEU A 87 -13.31 8.55 26.01
N LEU A 88 -13.87 7.35 25.91
CA LEU A 88 -14.46 6.83 24.67
C LEU A 88 -15.58 7.75 24.16
N ALA A 89 -16.49 8.18 25.04
CA ALA A 89 -17.56 9.11 24.67
C ALA A 89 -17.00 10.47 24.24
N LEU A 90 -15.95 10.96 24.91
CA LEU A 90 -15.27 12.20 24.53
C LEU A 90 -14.62 12.09 23.14
N CYS A 91 -14.10 10.91 22.76
CA CYS A 91 -13.52 10.64 21.44
C CYS A 91 -14.54 10.63 20.28
N GLU A 92 -15.83 10.61 20.59
CA GLU A 92 -16.90 10.79 19.60
C GLU A 92 -17.26 12.25 19.36
N SER A 93 -16.77 13.18 20.20
CA SER A 93 -17.05 14.61 20.04
C SER A 93 -16.06 15.30 19.09
N ASP A 94 -16.59 16.06 18.12
CA ASP A 94 -15.76 16.73 17.11
C ASP A 94 -15.52 18.24 17.41
N ASP A 95 -16.30 18.86 18.30
CA ASP A 95 -16.30 20.33 18.47
C ASP A 95 -15.54 20.84 19.72
N ARG A 96 -15.01 19.95 20.56
CA ARG A 96 -14.51 20.27 21.92
C ARG A 96 -12.99 20.31 22.04
N LYS A 97 -12.32 20.91 21.05
CA LYS A 97 -10.85 20.90 20.93
C LYS A 97 -10.09 21.37 22.19
N ALA A 98 -10.58 22.39 22.88
CA ALA A 98 -9.90 22.94 24.06
C ALA A 98 -9.94 21.99 25.27
N GLN A 99 -11.11 21.42 25.57
CA GLN A 99 -11.29 20.46 26.66
C GLN A 99 -10.51 19.18 26.38
N ILE A 100 -10.53 18.72 25.13
CA ILE A 100 -9.78 17.54 24.70
C ILE A 100 -8.27 17.77 24.84
N SER A 101 -7.75 18.90 24.37
CA SER A 101 -6.33 19.24 24.54
C SER A 101 -5.92 19.29 26.03
N ASP A 102 -6.79 19.80 26.91
CA ASP A 102 -6.52 19.82 28.35
C ASP A 102 -6.47 18.41 28.97
N VAL A 103 -7.41 17.54 28.61
CA VAL A 103 -7.41 16.12 29.03
C VAL A 103 -6.11 15.44 28.59
N PHE A 104 -5.78 15.45 27.29
CA PHE A 104 -4.57 14.76 26.80
C PHE A 104 -3.25 15.35 27.32
N LYS A 105 -3.22 16.62 27.73
CA LYS A 105 -2.03 17.22 28.35
C LYS A 105 -1.77 16.70 29.76
N ASN A 106 -2.85 16.57 30.53
CA ASN A 106 -2.79 16.31 31.97
C ASN A 106 -3.04 14.85 32.34
N THR A 107 -3.51 14.03 31.41
CA THR A 107 -3.72 12.61 31.62
C THR A 107 -2.42 11.85 31.36
N ASP A 108 -2.06 10.95 32.29
CA ASP A 108 -1.00 9.97 32.09
C ASP A 108 -1.57 8.76 31.35
N VAL A 109 -0.91 8.38 30.27
CA VAL A 109 -1.37 7.36 29.33
C VAL A 109 -1.09 5.96 29.87
N ALA A 110 -0.08 5.82 30.73
CA ALA A 110 0.29 4.56 31.38
C ALA A 110 -0.79 4.04 32.35
N GLU A 111 -1.79 4.86 32.69
CA GLU A 111 -2.85 4.53 33.65
C GLU A 111 -4.06 3.83 33.02
N PHE A 112 -4.20 3.83 31.69
CA PHE A 112 -5.33 3.17 31.03
C PHE A 112 -5.06 1.67 30.86
N THR A 113 -6.07 0.84 31.15
CA THR A 113 -6.01 -0.61 30.95
C THR A 113 -6.13 -0.94 29.46
N SER A 114 -5.03 -0.70 28.76
CA SER A 114 -4.58 -1.33 27.51
C SER A 114 -5.63 -2.11 26.71
N THR A 115 -6.48 -1.36 26.00
CA THR A 115 -7.19 -1.91 24.83
C THR A 115 -6.80 -1.11 23.59
N ASP A 116 -6.36 -1.81 22.55
CA ASP A 116 -6.01 -1.23 21.24
C ASP A 116 -7.13 -0.34 20.69
N GLU A 117 -8.38 -0.65 21.04
CA GLU A 117 -9.57 0.10 20.66
C GLU A 117 -9.60 1.52 21.25
N ILE A 118 -9.27 1.69 22.53
CA ILE A 118 -9.23 3.01 23.17
C ILE A 118 -8.16 3.87 22.50
N PHE A 119 -6.94 3.34 22.37
CA PHE A 119 -5.84 4.04 21.70
C PHE A 119 -6.17 4.41 20.25
N SER A 120 -6.77 3.48 19.51
CA SER A 120 -7.26 3.74 18.15
C SER A 120 -8.25 4.90 18.11
N ASN A 121 -9.21 4.95 19.04
CA ASN A 121 -10.19 6.03 19.13
C ASN A 121 -9.55 7.37 19.53
N MET A 122 -8.56 7.36 20.44
CA MET A 122 -7.78 8.54 20.81
C MET A 122 -7.04 9.12 19.61
N PHE A 123 -6.25 8.31 18.89
CA PHE A 123 -5.51 8.78 17.71
C PHE A 123 -6.43 9.27 16.59
N LYS A 124 -7.57 8.59 16.40
CA LYS A 124 -8.61 9.01 15.46
C LYS A 124 -9.18 10.39 15.82
N LEU A 125 -9.36 10.68 17.12
CA LEU A 125 -9.81 11.99 17.60
C LEU A 125 -8.73 13.06 17.42
N LEU A 126 -7.49 12.77 17.82
CA LEU A 126 -6.36 13.70 17.71
C LEU A 126 -6.10 14.10 16.25
N GLY A 127 -6.23 13.14 15.32
CA GLY A 127 -6.16 13.39 13.88
C GLY A 127 -7.29 14.30 13.41
N ARG A 128 -8.54 13.98 13.77
CA ARG A 128 -9.72 14.80 13.44
C ARG A 128 -9.60 16.26 13.89
N LEU A 129 -9.07 16.48 15.09
CA LEU A 129 -8.89 17.79 15.70
C LEU A 129 -7.56 18.49 15.34
N GLN A 130 -6.68 17.82 14.59
CA GLN A 130 -5.35 18.31 14.22
C GLN A 130 -4.51 18.69 15.45
N LEU A 131 -4.53 17.85 16.48
CA LEU A 131 -3.75 18.02 17.73
C LEU A 131 -2.42 17.25 17.62
N LYS A 132 -1.51 17.77 16.80
CA LYS A 132 -0.21 17.13 16.50
C LYS A 132 0.68 16.99 17.73
N SER A 133 0.84 18.04 18.53
CA SER A 133 1.70 18.03 19.72
C SER A 133 1.28 16.97 20.74
N GLU A 134 -0.03 16.82 20.94
CA GLU A 134 -0.61 15.84 21.85
C GLU A 134 -0.45 14.41 21.30
N ALA A 135 -0.59 14.22 19.97
CA ALA A 135 -0.35 12.92 19.34
C ALA A 135 1.13 12.48 19.41
N GLU A 136 2.06 13.40 19.18
CA GLU A 136 3.51 13.12 19.30
C GLU A 136 3.89 12.74 20.73
N LYS A 137 3.37 13.47 21.73
CA LYS A 137 3.57 13.14 23.15
C LYS A 137 3.04 11.74 23.44
N LEU A 138 1.81 11.43 23.03
CA LEU A 138 1.18 10.14 23.30
C LEU A 138 1.90 8.97 22.61
N LEU A 139 2.40 9.16 21.39
CA LEU A 139 3.23 8.16 20.69
C LEU A 139 4.55 7.89 21.41
N LEU A 140 5.19 8.93 21.98
CA LEU A 140 6.42 8.78 22.76
C LEU A 140 6.16 8.04 24.07
N ASP A 141 5.08 8.40 24.76
CA ASP A 141 4.70 7.79 26.03
C ASP A 141 4.34 6.29 25.85
N CYS A 142 3.73 5.92 24.71
CA CYS A 142 3.38 4.53 24.39
C CYS A 142 4.50 3.73 23.70
N TYR A 143 5.67 4.35 23.46
CA TYR A 143 6.64 3.79 22.52
C TYR A 143 7.14 2.41 22.94
N ASP A 144 7.50 2.26 24.21
CA ASP A 144 8.11 1.03 24.73
C ASP A 144 7.08 -0.10 24.89
N ASP A 145 5.82 0.23 25.17
CA ASP A 145 4.78 -0.75 25.51
C ASP A 145 4.06 -1.33 24.27
N TYR A 146 4.04 -0.62 23.14
CA TYR A 146 3.22 -0.96 21.95
C TYR A 146 4.01 -0.94 20.63
N LEU A 147 5.26 -1.41 20.64
CA LEU A 147 6.17 -1.35 19.48
C LEU A 147 5.57 -1.94 18.19
N GLU A 148 4.76 -2.99 18.28
CA GLU A 148 4.16 -3.65 17.12
C GLU A 148 2.97 -2.85 16.55
N GLU A 149 2.20 -2.18 17.41
CA GLU A 149 0.96 -1.48 17.09
C GLU A 149 1.17 0.01 16.78
N ILE A 150 2.29 0.60 17.17
CA ILE A 150 2.60 2.03 16.96
C ILE A 150 2.45 2.45 15.50
N SER A 151 2.89 1.62 14.55
CA SER A 151 2.71 1.94 13.13
C SER A 151 1.23 2.05 12.77
N ASN A 152 0.36 1.20 13.35
CA ASN A 152 -1.09 1.30 13.13
C ASN A 152 -1.66 2.57 13.76
N PHE A 153 -1.17 2.99 14.91
CA PHE A 153 -1.60 4.24 15.55
C PHE A 153 -1.22 5.48 14.75
N ILE A 154 -0.02 5.50 14.17
CA ILE A 154 0.41 6.55 13.22
C ILE A 154 -0.54 6.60 12.01
N ASP A 155 -0.85 5.43 11.43
CA ASP A 155 -1.79 5.34 10.31
C ASP A 155 -3.16 5.91 10.70
N ILE A 156 -3.71 5.47 11.83
CA ILE A 156 -5.03 5.90 12.32
C ILE A 156 -5.06 7.41 12.51
N TYR A 157 -4.03 7.99 13.14
CA TYR A 157 -3.92 9.43 13.29
C TYR A 157 -3.91 10.15 11.94
N ALA A 158 -2.98 9.77 11.05
CA ALA A 158 -2.73 10.50 9.81
C ALA A 158 -3.91 10.44 8.84
N PHE A 159 -4.56 9.28 8.70
CA PHE A 159 -5.74 9.13 7.83
C PHE A 159 -7.01 9.74 8.43
N SER A 160 -7.03 10.09 9.72
CA SER A 160 -8.17 10.74 10.36
C SER A 160 -8.18 12.26 10.21
N ILE A 161 -7.12 12.86 9.64
CA ILE A 161 -7.05 14.30 9.42
C ILE A 161 -8.02 14.72 8.31
N PRO A 162 -9.00 15.61 8.58
CA PRO A 162 -10.04 15.94 7.63
C PRO A 162 -9.49 16.80 6.49
N ASN A 163 -9.88 16.47 5.25
CA ASN A 163 -9.59 17.24 4.03
C ASN A 163 -8.11 17.55 3.79
N LEU A 164 -7.19 16.75 4.35
CA LEU A 164 -5.76 16.92 4.11
C LEU A 164 -5.37 16.38 2.73
N GLU A 165 -4.53 17.11 2.01
CA GLU A 165 -4.01 16.63 0.73
C GLU A 165 -3.08 15.42 0.95
N VAL A 166 -3.09 14.50 -0.02
CA VAL A 166 -2.31 13.25 0.01
C VAL A 166 -0.83 13.52 0.33
N GLU A 167 -0.24 14.54 -0.27
CA GLU A 167 1.17 14.92 -0.08
C GLU A 167 1.47 15.35 1.36
N HIS A 168 0.53 16.07 1.98
CA HIS A 168 0.65 16.49 3.37
C HIS A 168 0.49 15.31 4.34
N ILE A 169 -0.40 14.35 4.05
CA ILE A 169 -0.53 13.12 4.84
C ILE A 169 0.77 12.32 4.81
N ILE A 170 1.35 12.11 3.61
CA ILE A 170 2.61 11.37 3.46
C ILE A 170 3.72 12.03 4.27
N LYS A 171 3.86 13.36 4.15
CA LYS A 171 4.86 14.11 4.92
C LYS A 171 4.65 13.97 6.42
N GLU A 172 3.39 13.96 6.88
CA GLU A 172 3.08 13.81 8.29
C GLU A 172 3.45 12.42 8.81
N ILE A 173 3.15 11.37 8.06
CA ILE A 173 3.57 10.00 8.37
C ILE A 173 5.10 9.89 8.39
N GLU A 174 5.79 10.45 7.40
CA GLU A 174 7.27 10.49 7.35
C GLU A 174 7.85 11.21 8.58
N ASN A 175 7.24 12.31 9.03
CA ASN A 175 7.66 13.03 10.23
C ASN A 175 7.50 12.17 11.50
N LEU A 176 6.35 11.51 11.67
CA LEU A 176 6.05 10.67 12.84
C LEU A 176 6.92 9.41 12.89
N HIS A 177 7.11 8.74 11.76
CA HIS A 177 8.04 7.61 11.65
C HIS A 177 9.49 8.05 11.92
N GLY A 178 9.88 9.23 11.44
CA GLY A 178 11.20 9.81 11.72
C GLY A 178 11.42 10.15 13.20
N LEU A 179 10.38 10.66 13.87
CA LEU A 179 10.41 10.98 15.30
C LEU A 179 10.67 9.73 16.15
N LEU A 180 10.01 8.62 15.83
CA LEU A 180 10.16 7.34 16.53
C LEU A 180 11.32 6.48 15.98
N LYS A 181 11.94 6.89 14.87
CA LYS A 181 12.98 6.13 14.15
C LYS A 181 12.53 4.72 13.74
N ILE A 182 11.23 4.54 13.48
CA ILE A 182 10.65 3.27 13.02
C ILE A 182 10.49 3.31 11.50
N SER A 183 10.87 2.23 10.81
CA SER A 183 10.63 2.08 9.38
C SER A 183 9.14 1.89 9.06
N PRO A 184 8.62 2.51 8.00
CA PRO A 184 7.26 2.26 7.51
C PRO A 184 6.97 0.76 7.29
N THR A 185 5.79 0.32 7.71
CA THR A 185 5.36 -1.07 7.56
C THR A 185 4.76 -1.32 6.16
N PHE A 186 4.74 -2.59 5.75
CA PHE A 186 4.06 -3.03 4.52
C PHE A 186 2.59 -2.54 4.46
N SER A 187 1.86 -2.69 5.58
CA SER A 187 0.45 -2.29 5.73
C SER A 187 0.24 -0.80 5.44
N LEU A 188 1.13 0.05 5.96
CA LEU A 188 1.11 1.48 5.71
C LEU A 188 1.27 1.81 4.22
N TYR A 189 2.22 1.18 3.53
CA TYR A 189 2.40 1.39 2.08
C TYR A 189 1.14 1.01 1.30
N GLU A 190 0.52 -0.14 1.59
CA GLU A 190 -0.71 -0.54 0.92
C GLU A 190 -1.85 0.46 1.14
N LYS A 191 -2.08 0.87 2.41
CA LYS A 191 -3.11 1.85 2.76
C LYS A 191 -2.88 3.18 2.05
N LEU A 192 -1.64 3.67 2.01
CA LEU A 192 -1.28 4.90 1.31
C LEU A 192 -1.55 4.81 -0.19
N ILE A 193 -1.14 3.72 -0.84
CA ILE A 193 -1.35 3.54 -2.28
C ILE A 193 -2.85 3.52 -2.60
N LEU A 194 -3.65 2.77 -1.84
CA LEU A 194 -5.10 2.71 -2.01
C LEU A 194 -5.76 4.07 -1.74
N TYR A 195 -5.29 4.80 -0.74
CA TYR A 195 -5.77 6.15 -0.45
C TYR A 195 -5.47 7.12 -1.61
N CYS A 196 -4.25 7.07 -2.17
CA CYS A 196 -3.88 7.86 -3.35
C CYS A 196 -4.75 7.52 -4.56
N CYS A 197 -5.00 6.23 -4.78
CA CYS A 197 -5.87 5.73 -5.84
C CYS A 197 -7.29 6.29 -5.69
N GLY A 198 -7.90 6.22 -4.50
CA GLY A 198 -9.22 6.78 -4.24
C GLY A 198 -9.31 8.31 -4.39
N LYS A 199 -8.18 9.02 -4.35
CA LYS A 199 -8.08 10.47 -4.60
C LYS A 199 -7.65 10.82 -6.02
N ASN A 200 -7.53 9.85 -6.93
CA ASN A 200 -7.07 10.03 -8.31
C ASN A 200 -5.67 10.66 -8.43
N LYS A 201 -4.78 10.39 -7.46
CA LYS A 201 -3.38 10.85 -7.42
C LYS A 201 -2.44 9.72 -7.82
N VAL A 202 -2.50 9.32 -9.09
CA VAL A 202 -1.79 8.15 -9.63
C VAL A 202 -0.27 8.34 -9.63
N ASP A 203 0.20 9.54 -9.93
CA ASP A 203 1.61 9.92 -9.89
C ASP A 203 2.24 9.71 -8.50
N VAL A 204 1.52 10.12 -7.46
CA VAL A 204 1.93 9.92 -6.06
C VAL A 204 1.87 8.43 -5.70
N ALA A 205 0.80 7.73 -6.11
CA ALA A 205 0.65 6.29 -5.85
C ALA A 205 1.83 5.48 -6.42
N ILE A 206 2.26 5.76 -7.66
CA ILE A 206 3.40 5.09 -8.31
C ILE A 206 4.71 5.38 -7.55
N ASN A 207 4.94 6.62 -7.12
CA ASN A 207 6.11 6.96 -6.32
C ASN A 207 6.15 6.17 -4.99
N ILE A 208 4.99 5.97 -4.35
CA ILE A 208 4.89 5.15 -3.14
C ILE A 208 5.16 3.67 -3.44
N VAL A 209 4.68 3.15 -4.57
CA VAL A 209 5.02 1.79 -5.04
C VAL A 209 6.52 1.63 -5.26
N ASP A 210 7.18 2.62 -5.89
CA ASP A 210 8.63 2.64 -6.07
C ASP A 210 9.34 2.59 -4.70
N LYS A 211 8.96 3.45 -3.74
CA LYS A 211 9.48 3.43 -2.36
C LYS A 211 9.26 2.09 -1.64
N MET A 212 8.07 1.49 -1.83
CA MET A 212 7.74 0.19 -1.25
C MET A 212 8.67 -0.91 -1.80
N CYS A 213 8.96 -0.89 -3.10
CA CYS A 213 9.87 -1.83 -3.73
C CYS A 213 11.33 -1.61 -3.29
N GLU A 214 11.76 -0.34 -3.12
CA GLU A 214 13.07 0.00 -2.55
C GLU A 214 13.23 -0.49 -1.11
N ALA A 215 12.14 -0.53 -0.34
CA ALA A 215 12.07 -1.15 0.99
C ALA A 215 11.97 -2.69 0.97
N TYR A 216 12.16 -3.32 -0.20
CA TYR A 216 12.08 -4.77 -0.42
C TYR A 216 10.70 -5.40 -0.17
N PHE A 217 9.64 -4.60 -0.19
CA PHE A 217 8.27 -5.09 -0.13
C PHE A 217 7.72 -5.31 -1.54
N MET A 218 7.01 -6.42 -1.76
CA MET A 218 6.33 -6.69 -3.03
C MET A 218 4.88 -6.22 -2.95
N PRO A 219 4.42 -5.29 -3.83
CA PRO A 219 3.03 -4.88 -3.86
C PRO A 219 2.09 -6.07 -4.04
N SER A 220 1.00 -6.11 -3.27
CA SER A 220 -0.01 -7.15 -3.45
C SER A 220 -0.73 -6.99 -4.80
N SER A 221 -1.31 -8.10 -5.28
CA SER A 221 -2.13 -8.09 -6.50
C SER A 221 -3.26 -7.06 -6.42
N HIS A 222 -3.88 -6.91 -5.24
CA HIS A 222 -4.96 -5.94 -4.99
C HIS A 222 -4.48 -4.50 -5.17
N VAL A 223 -3.34 -4.15 -4.59
CA VAL A 223 -2.74 -2.81 -4.73
C VAL A 223 -2.41 -2.51 -6.20
N MET A 224 -1.79 -3.46 -6.90
CA MET A 224 -1.45 -3.30 -8.31
C MET A 224 -2.70 -3.14 -9.19
N GLN A 225 -3.76 -3.90 -8.91
CA GLN A 225 -5.03 -3.81 -9.63
C GLN A 225 -5.67 -2.42 -9.44
N SER A 226 -5.70 -1.90 -8.21
CA SER A 226 -6.25 -0.57 -7.91
C SER A 226 -5.47 0.56 -8.60
N VAL A 227 -4.13 0.46 -8.64
CA VAL A 227 -3.29 1.41 -9.39
C VAL A 227 -3.60 1.35 -10.89
N LEU A 228 -3.75 0.16 -11.47
CA LEU A 228 -4.07 0.01 -12.89
C LEU A 228 -5.46 0.57 -13.25
N GLU A 229 -6.46 0.32 -12.41
CA GLU A 229 -7.82 0.86 -12.58
C GLU A 229 -7.81 2.39 -12.57
N THR A 230 -7.17 2.99 -11.57
CA THR A 230 -7.07 4.46 -11.47
C THR A 230 -6.23 5.08 -12.59
N CYS A 231 -5.18 4.40 -13.07
CA CYS A 231 -4.46 4.80 -14.29
C CYS A 231 -5.39 4.85 -15.50
N SER A 232 -6.29 3.85 -15.63
CA SER A 232 -7.22 3.77 -16.77
C SER A 232 -8.29 4.86 -16.72
N GLU A 233 -8.78 5.20 -15.52
CA GLU A 233 -9.85 6.16 -15.32
C GLU A 233 -9.38 7.62 -15.44
N THR A 234 -8.18 7.92 -14.94
CA THR A 234 -7.68 9.30 -14.89
C THR A 234 -7.23 9.82 -16.24
N ASN A 235 -7.09 8.97 -17.29
CA ASN A 235 -6.50 9.34 -18.58
C ASN A 235 -5.17 10.14 -18.42
N GLN A 236 -4.53 10.04 -17.25
CA GLN A 236 -3.14 10.42 -17.05
C GLN A 236 -2.35 9.34 -17.78
N ASN A 237 -2.29 9.57 -19.09
CA ASN A 237 -1.47 8.84 -20.01
C ASN A 237 -0.15 8.52 -19.33
N PHE A 238 0.34 7.31 -19.57
CA PHE A 238 1.73 6.88 -19.47
C PHE A 238 2.69 7.77 -20.31
N GLN A 239 2.40 9.04 -20.53
CA GLN A 239 3.14 10.01 -21.33
C GLN A 239 4.45 10.44 -20.68
N THR A 240 4.71 10.14 -19.40
CA THR A 240 5.94 10.63 -18.72
C THR A 240 6.87 9.59 -18.11
N ARG A 241 6.59 8.29 -18.26
CA ARG A 241 7.66 7.29 -18.32
C ARG A 241 7.53 6.57 -19.65
N ARG A 242 7.90 7.28 -20.73
CA ARG A 242 8.62 6.60 -21.83
C ARG A 242 9.90 6.06 -21.22
N ASP A 243 9.77 4.98 -20.47
CA ASP A 243 10.87 4.11 -20.17
C ASP A 243 11.39 3.70 -21.54
N ARG A 244 12.41 4.41 -22.00
CA ARG A 244 13.26 3.99 -23.11
C ARG A 244 14.13 2.85 -22.58
N ILE A 245 13.52 1.88 -21.89
CA ILE A 245 14.11 0.58 -21.66
C ILE A 245 14.27 0.02 -23.06
N THR A 246 15.49 0.11 -23.58
CA THR A 246 15.80 -0.45 -24.88
C THR A 246 15.76 -1.95 -24.72
N ASN A 247 15.47 -2.65 -25.82
CA ASN A 247 15.55 -4.11 -25.82
C ASN A 247 16.92 -4.62 -25.37
N ASP A 248 17.97 -3.79 -25.49
CA ASP A 248 19.32 -4.11 -25.05
C ASP A 248 19.43 -4.14 -23.51
N THR A 249 18.78 -3.20 -22.80
CA THR A 249 18.74 -3.21 -21.33
C THR A 249 18.00 -4.43 -20.77
N ILE A 250 16.90 -4.84 -21.41
CA ILE A 250 16.16 -6.04 -21.02
C ILE A 250 17.02 -7.28 -21.23
N ARG A 251 17.69 -7.36 -22.39
CA ARG A 251 18.56 -8.48 -22.76
C ARG A 251 19.75 -8.63 -21.83
N GLU A 252 20.40 -7.52 -21.45
CA GLU A 252 21.51 -7.53 -20.49
C GLU A 252 21.07 -8.13 -19.15
N ARG A 253 19.88 -7.76 -18.67
CA ARG A 253 19.35 -8.28 -17.40
C ARG A 253 19.06 -9.78 -17.41
N PHE A 254 18.54 -10.30 -18.52
CA PHE A 254 18.19 -11.72 -18.66
C PHE A 254 19.29 -12.55 -19.36
N GLY A 255 20.44 -11.94 -19.68
CA GLY A 255 21.52 -12.59 -20.43
C GLY A 255 21.14 -13.02 -21.85
N VAL A 256 20.05 -12.51 -22.43
CA VAL A 256 19.52 -12.98 -23.71
C VAL A 256 20.30 -12.36 -24.87
N THR A 257 20.84 -13.19 -25.76
CA THR A 257 21.61 -12.65 -26.89
C THR A 257 20.70 -11.99 -27.94
N PRO A 258 21.10 -10.85 -28.55
CA PRO A 258 20.29 -10.18 -29.55
C PRO A 258 19.91 -11.07 -30.73
N ILE A 259 18.64 -11.00 -31.15
CA ILE A 259 18.10 -11.77 -32.27
C ILE A 259 18.90 -11.58 -33.56
N VAL A 260 19.46 -10.39 -33.78
CA VAL A 260 20.29 -10.10 -34.97
C VAL A 260 21.52 -11.00 -35.00
N LYS A 261 22.17 -11.25 -33.86
CA LYS A 261 23.32 -12.17 -33.75
C LYS A 261 22.91 -13.62 -34.03
N MET A 262 21.79 -14.09 -33.46
CA MET A 262 21.24 -15.42 -33.78
C MET A 262 20.87 -15.57 -35.26
N MET A 263 20.34 -14.50 -35.89
CA MET A 263 20.03 -14.53 -37.31
C MET A 263 21.28 -14.57 -38.17
N VAL A 264 22.37 -13.90 -37.79
CA VAL A 264 23.68 -13.99 -38.45
C VAL A 264 24.22 -15.42 -38.35
N GLU A 265 24.25 -16.00 -37.15
CA GLU A 265 24.71 -17.37 -36.95
C GLU A 265 23.92 -18.38 -37.81
N ASN A 266 22.59 -18.28 -37.82
CA ASN A 266 21.76 -19.16 -38.65
C ASN A 266 22.06 -19.01 -40.15
N ARG A 267 22.34 -17.79 -40.63
CA ARG A 267 22.74 -17.54 -42.02
C ARG A 267 24.13 -18.13 -42.33
N LEU A 268 25.09 -18.03 -41.41
CA LEU A 268 26.44 -18.59 -41.57
C LEU A 268 26.44 -20.13 -41.46
N ARG A 269 25.59 -20.72 -40.61
CA ARG A 269 25.33 -22.17 -40.57
C ARG A 269 24.71 -22.66 -41.88
N TRP A 270 23.78 -21.89 -42.45
CA TRP A 270 23.25 -22.19 -43.78
C TRP A 270 24.34 -22.10 -44.86
N PHE A 271 25.22 -21.09 -44.81
CA PHE A 271 26.33 -20.96 -45.74
C PHE A 271 27.27 -22.17 -45.70
N GLU A 272 27.64 -22.65 -44.51
CA GLU A 272 28.40 -23.90 -44.35
C GLU A 272 27.74 -25.10 -45.03
N LEU A 273 26.42 -25.25 -44.85
CA LEU A 273 25.66 -26.35 -45.45
C LEU A 273 25.59 -26.27 -46.98
N VAL A 274 25.69 -25.07 -47.54
CA VAL A 274 25.67 -24.88 -48.99
C VAL A 274 27.07 -25.09 -49.59
N GLU A 275 28.11 -24.53 -48.99
CA GLU A 275 29.50 -24.66 -49.48
C GLU A 275 30.05 -26.09 -49.41
N LYS A 276 29.63 -26.87 -48.42
CA LYS A 276 30.09 -28.27 -48.24
C LYS A 276 29.41 -29.29 -49.18
N ARG A 277 28.43 -28.91 -50.00
CA ARG A 277 27.76 -29.87 -50.91
C ARG A 277 28.61 -30.18 -52.15
N LEU A 278 28.57 -31.46 -52.57
CA LEU A 278 29.21 -31.98 -53.78
C LEU A 278 28.57 -31.39 -55.04
N VAL A 279 29.38 -31.21 -56.09
CA VAL A 279 29.07 -30.50 -57.34
C VAL A 279 27.92 -31.15 -58.15
N ASP A 280 27.56 -32.41 -57.88
CA ASP A 280 26.58 -33.17 -58.66
C ASP A 280 25.12 -33.12 -58.16
N VAL A 281 24.82 -32.33 -57.12
CA VAL A 281 23.43 -32.14 -56.65
C VAL A 281 22.83 -30.88 -57.29
N VAL A 282 21.57 -30.95 -57.71
CA VAL A 282 20.77 -29.96 -58.48
C VAL A 282 20.69 -28.53 -57.86
N VAL A 283 21.39 -28.26 -56.76
CA VAL A 283 21.43 -26.95 -56.09
C VAL A 283 22.71 -26.21 -56.46
N GLN A 284 22.58 -25.11 -57.20
CA GLN A 284 23.69 -24.22 -57.61
C GLN A 284 24.51 -23.73 -56.40
N ARG A 285 25.85 -23.79 -56.49
CA ARG A 285 26.75 -23.27 -55.45
C ARG A 285 26.74 -21.73 -55.39
N VAL A 286 27.13 -21.15 -54.25
CA VAL A 286 27.09 -19.70 -53.99
C VAL A 286 28.10 -18.93 -54.86
N ASP A 287 29.26 -19.53 -55.14
CA ASP A 287 30.31 -19.03 -56.04
C ASP A 287 29.87 -18.98 -57.52
N GLN A 288 28.86 -19.77 -57.90
CA GLN A 288 28.33 -19.86 -59.27
C GLN A 288 27.13 -18.95 -59.54
N MET A 289 26.71 -18.13 -58.57
CA MET A 289 25.59 -17.19 -58.76
C MET A 289 26.09 -15.82 -59.23
N GLU A 290 25.74 -15.43 -60.46
CA GLU A 290 26.09 -14.12 -61.05
C GLU A 290 25.40 -12.95 -60.31
N GLU A 291 26.15 -11.89 -60.00
CA GLU A 291 25.64 -10.62 -59.47
C GLU A 291 24.91 -9.81 -60.56
N GLY A 292 23.68 -10.20 -60.87
CA GLY A 292 22.82 -9.50 -61.83
C GLY A 292 21.79 -8.57 -61.18
N GLU A 293 21.47 -7.46 -61.86
CA GLU A 293 20.41 -6.51 -61.48
C GLU A 293 19.03 -7.19 -61.28
N ILE A 294 18.29 -6.68 -60.30
CA ILE A 294 17.08 -7.26 -59.71
C ILE A 294 15.91 -7.22 -60.72
N ARG A 295 15.48 -8.37 -61.24
CA ARG A 295 14.14 -8.51 -61.86
C ARG A 295 13.13 -8.89 -60.79
N ARG A 296 12.10 -8.06 -60.60
CA ARG A 296 11.01 -8.29 -59.63
C ARG A 296 10.18 -9.51 -60.06
N GLY A 297 10.26 -10.58 -59.28
CA GLY A 297 9.46 -11.80 -59.40
C GLY A 297 9.67 -12.67 -58.16
N ARG A 298 8.86 -13.73 -57.98
CA ARG A 298 8.88 -14.67 -56.84
C ARG A 298 10.16 -15.55 -56.77
N GLU A 299 11.32 -15.01 -57.11
CA GLU A 299 12.62 -15.66 -56.95
C GLU A 299 13.33 -15.11 -55.70
N ARG A 300 13.33 -15.92 -54.63
CA ARG A 300 14.18 -15.73 -53.45
C ARG A 300 15.31 -16.76 -53.54
N PRO A 301 16.48 -16.36 -54.09
CA PRO A 301 17.71 -16.53 -53.30
C PRO A 301 18.76 -15.40 -53.44
N ARG A 302 18.52 -14.28 -54.14
CA ARG A 302 19.59 -13.25 -54.34
C ARG A 302 19.92 -12.39 -53.11
N LYS A 303 18.92 -12.07 -52.28
CA LYS A 303 19.12 -11.21 -51.10
C LYS A 303 19.87 -11.88 -49.95
N ILE A 304 19.72 -13.20 -49.79
CA ILE A 304 20.37 -13.94 -48.69
C ILE A 304 21.88 -13.99 -48.92
N ILE A 305 22.34 -14.19 -50.15
CA ILE A 305 23.76 -14.25 -50.48
C ILE A 305 24.46 -12.90 -50.26
N ILE A 306 23.85 -11.81 -50.73
CA ILE A 306 24.37 -10.46 -50.48
C ILE A 306 24.46 -10.18 -48.98
N THR A 307 23.49 -10.68 -48.20
CA THR A 307 23.49 -10.52 -46.73
C THR A 307 24.57 -11.39 -46.07
N VAL A 308 24.74 -12.64 -46.51
CA VAL A 308 25.78 -13.55 -46.01
C VAL A 308 27.18 -13.01 -46.31
N ARG A 309 27.44 -12.48 -47.52
CA ARG A 309 28.73 -11.85 -47.85
C ARG A 309 29.03 -10.68 -46.90
N LYS A 310 28.04 -9.82 -46.65
CA LYS A 310 28.17 -8.75 -45.66
C LYS A 310 28.38 -9.28 -44.25
N ASP A 311 27.71 -10.36 -43.86
CA ASP A 311 27.94 -10.97 -42.54
C ASP A 311 29.37 -11.53 -42.43
N LEU A 312 29.92 -12.14 -43.49
CA LEU A 312 31.30 -12.62 -43.52
C LEU A 312 32.29 -11.46 -43.39
N GLU A 313 32.06 -10.36 -44.12
CA GLU A 313 32.88 -9.14 -44.05
C GLU A 313 32.82 -8.49 -42.65
N VAL A 314 31.61 -8.29 -42.11
CA VAL A 314 31.40 -7.63 -40.80
C VAL A 314 31.96 -8.45 -39.64
N ASN A 315 31.98 -9.79 -39.77
CA ASN A 315 32.55 -10.69 -38.75
C ASN A 315 33.99 -11.11 -39.05
N GLU A 316 34.63 -10.54 -40.08
CA GLU A 316 36.01 -10.83 -40.49
C GLU A 316 36.29 -12.33 -40.73
N LEU A 317 35.31 -13.05 -41.28
CA LEU A 317 35.38 -14.48 -41.54
C LEU A 317 35.81 -14.76 -42.98
N ASP A 318 36.86 -15.57 -43.13
CA ASP A 318 37.25 -16.08 -44.44
C ASP A 318 36.29 -17.21 -44.86
N PRO A 319 35.64 -17.12 -46.04
CA PRO A 319 34.79 -18.18 -46.58
C PRO A 319 35.45 -19.58 -46.60
N TYR A 320 36.77 -19.67 -46.75
CA TYR A 320 37.50 -20.95 -46.78
C TYR A 320 37.62 -21.62 -45.40
N MET A 321 37.39 -20.89 -44.30
CA MET A 321 37.40 -21.44 -42.94
C MET A 321 36.28 -22.47 -42.71
N VAL A 322 35.24 -22.48 -43.54
CA VAL A 322 34.12 -23.44 -43.51
C VAL A 322 34.61 -24.89 -43.55
N TYR A 323 35.71 -25.19 -44.24
CA TYR A 323 36.24 -26.55 -44.35
C TYR A 323 36.78 -27.12 -43.04
N ASP A 324 37.22 -26.27 -42.09
CA ASP A 324 37.49 -26.68 -40.72
C ASP A 324 36.23 -26.49 -39.86
N ARG A 325 35.49 -27.58 -39.68
CA ARG A 325 34.22 -27.58 -38.92
C ARG A 325 34.38 -27.08 -37.48
N LYS A 326 35.49 -27.40 -36.81
CA LYS A 326 35.67 -27.00 -35.40
C LYS A 326 35.96 -25.52 -35.29
N LEU A 327 36.86 -25.03 -36.14
CA LEU A 327 37.20 -23.61 -36.22
C LEU A 327 35.97 -22.79 -36.63
N TRP A 328 35.22 -23.24 -37.64
CA TRP A 328 34.01 -22.57 -38.12
C TRP A 328 32.92 -22.46 -37.05
N HIS A 329 32.55 -23.57 -36.39
CA HIS A 329 31.54 -23.53 -35.34
C HIS A 329 31.98 -22.67 -34.14
N ASN A 330 33.27 -22.69 -33.77
CA ASN A 330 33.76 -21.84 -32.68
C ASN A 330 33.68 -20.35 -33.01
N LEU A 331 33.86 -19.97 -34.26
CA LEU A 331 33.82 -18.57 -34.71
C LEU A 331 32.40 -18.02 -34.88
N ILE A 332 31.42 -18.87 -35.24
CA ILE A 332 30.03 -18.43 -35.50
C ILE A 332 29.08 -18.62 -34.32
N ASN A 333 29.43 -19.44 -33.33
CA ASN A 333 28.51 -19.84 -32.26
C ASN A 333 28.15 -18.66 -31.36
N VAL A 334 26.86 -18.39 -31.23
CA VAL A 334 26.34 -17.36 -30.33
C VAL A 334 25.86 -18.05 -29.05
N THR A 335 26.63 -17.92 -27.96
CA THR A 335 26.26 -18.51 -26.67
C THR A 335 25.03 -17.80 -26.09
N ASN A 336 23.95 -18.54 -25.85
CA ASN A 336 22.89 -18.12 -24.94
C ASN A 336 23.19 -18.77 -23.58
N PRO A 337 23.20 -18.03 -22.45
CA PRO A 337 23.18 -18.67 -21.15
C PRO A 337 21.87 -19.45 -21.03
N THR A 338 21.98 -20.74 -20.72
CA THR A 338 20.86 -21.63 -20.37
C THR A 338 20.33 -21.33 -18.99
#